data_AF-A0A939YE61-F1
#
_entry.id   AF-A0A939YE61-F1
#
_cell.length_a   1.000
_cell.length_b   1.000
_cell.length_c   1.000
_cell.angle_alpha   90.00
_cell.angle_beta   90.00
_cell.angle_gamma   90.00
#
_symmetry.space_group_name_H-M   'P 1'
#
loop_
_entity.id
_entity.type
_entity.pdbx_description
1 polymer ?
#
loop_
_entity_poly.entity_id
_entity_poly.type
_entity_poly.pdbx_seq_one_letter_code
_entity_poly.pdbx_strand_id
1 'polypeptide(L)'
;MKTKLLLLLAMCIGMTSSAWALEKDGDVYQISSAQDLADFAALVNGGETTASAVLTGDIDMSTLESWTAIGDWNTGAVSSAYCGHFDGQGFTIKGFNFTSNKNYFGIFGVVSAGCFVENFSIYGTMTLKHKTGGVVGYTRDTSVIIRDIHCYLDINSTADGFRPGGILGSANNGTTVIENCSYSGILDAGGHTGNIGGIVGYANSDTKTILNITNCLFDGKIQNGTTAEGQCGGIVGYCNKGKVTIKNCLSIGSITSSEGNVGQFFGRLNTSNSTFASQNYYLGDFVNGTSSGAEATGIAPVKVTAEQLASGEIAYALNGNQSENVNWFQKLGTDTHPTPNGSDIVYMTGHMHCNGTAYEGETAYSNESSALKDDHSFSDGFCSYCGSPDEKYMVANTDGYFEIGTANQLKWFSAYVNQINPKSNAVLTADIDLNGVVWTPIGNANNQYTGIFDGQGHAITNFSYTATGDNNGLFGYINGAIVKNFSI
;
A
#
# COMPACT_ATOMS: atom_id res chain seq x y z
N MET A 1 -79.40 -10.25 -1.76
CA MET A 1 -78.88 -11.54 -1.24
C MET A 1 -77.36 -11.45 -1.32
N LYS A 2 -76.68 -11.61 -0.18
CA LYS A 2 -75.24 -11.38 0.01
C LYS A 2 -74.44 -12.48 -0.69
N THR A 3 -73.37 -12.14 -1.41
CA THR A 3 -72.28 -13.11 -1.66
C THR A 3 -70.94 -12.38 -1.58
N LYS A 4 -70.14 -12.81 -0.60
CA LYS A 4 -68.80 -12.34 -0.29
C LYS A 4 -67.83 -12.78 -1.39
N LEU A 5 -66.98 -11.87 -1.84
CA LEU A 5 -65.77 -12.18 -2.61
C LEU A 5 -64.69 -12.60 -1.60
N LEU A 6 -64.38 -13.91 -1.55
CA LEU A 6 -63.22 -14.43 -0.81
C LEU A 6 -62.03 -14.44 -1.79
N LEU A 7 -61.04 -13.58 -1.53
CA LEU A 7 -59.74 -13.63 -2.20
C LEU A 7 -58.94 -14.76 -1.52
N LEU A 8 -58.84 -15.92 -2.18
CA LEU A 8 -57.99 -17.02 -1.72
C LEU A 8 -56.59 -16.81 -2.31
N LEU A 9 -55.64 -16.39 -1.46
CA LEU A 9 -54.22 -16.39 -1.78
C LEU A 9 -53.76 -17.85 -1.86
N ALA A 10 -53.61 -18.39 -3.07
CA ALA A 10 -53.06 -19.73 -3.26
C ALA A 10 -51.53 -19.68 -3.07
N MET A 11 -51.07 -20.18 -1.93
CA MET A 11 -49.69 -20.63 -1.71
C MET A 11 -49.33 -21.66 -2.78
N CYS A 12 -48.51 -21.26 -3.75
CA CYS A 12 -47.73 -22.22 -4.55
C CYS A 12 -46.54 -22.67 -3.70
N ILE A 13 -46.74 -23.68 -2.86
CA ILE A 13 -45.66 -24.55 -2.39
C ILE A 13 -45.34 -25.49 -3.56
N GLY A 14 -44.50 -24.99 -4.47
CA GLY A 14 -43.83 -25.80 -5.48
C GLY A 14 -42.48 -26.22 -4.91
N MET A 15 -42.39 -27.44 -4.40
CA MET A 15 -41.11 -28.06 -4.11
C MET A 15 -40.37 -28.30 -5.44
N THR A 16 -39.34 -27.51 -5.70
CA THR A 16 -38.29 -27.83 -6.68
C THR A 16 -36.95 -27.50 -6.02
N SER A 17 -36.16 -28.54 -5.74
CA SER A 17 -34.71 -28.54 -5.42
C SER A 17 -34.17 -27.36 -4.61
N SER A 18 -33.75 -27.62 -3.36
CA SER A 18 -32.95 -26.72 -2.52
C SER A 18 -31.69 -26.22 -3.26
N ALA A 19 -31.82 -25.06 -3.91
CA ALA A 19 -30.70 -24.19 -4.25
C ALA A 19 -30.36 -23.42 -2.98
N TRP A 20 -29.17 -23.69 -2.44
CA TRP A 20 -28.67 -23.03 -1.24
C TRP A 20 -28.41 -21.57 -1.59
N ALA A 21 -29.23 -20.65 -1.10
CA ALA A 21 -28.91 -19.23 -1.19
C ALA A 21 -27.73 -18.94 -0.26
N LEU A 22 -26.74 -18.17 -0.73
CA LEU A 22 -25.64 -17.71 0.10
C LEU A 22 -26.17 -17.02 1.36
N GLU A 23 -25.62 -17.40 2.52
CA GLU A 23 -25.96 -16.79 3.78
C GLU A 23 -25.47 -15.34 3.84
N LYS A 24 -26.24 -14.48 4.53
CA LYS A 24 -25.89 -13.09 4.80
C LYS A 24 -26.02 -12.77 6.27
N ASP A 25 -25.10 -11.95 6.77
CA ASP A 25 -25.31 -11.15 7.97
C ASP A 25 -25.46 -9.68 7.53
N GLY A 26 -26.66 -9.14 7.70
CA GLY A 26 -27.05 -7.88 7.07
C GLY A 26 -26.90 -7.91 5.55
N ASP A 27 -26.08 -7.02 5.00
CA ASP A 27 -25.80 -6.91 3.57
C ASP A 27 -24.51 -7.65 3.14
N VAL A 28 -23.84 -8.35 4.07
CA VAL A 28 -22.54 -9.00 3.84
C VAL A 28 -22.72 -10.52 3.69
N TYR A 29 -22.28 -11.05 2.56
CA TYR A 29 -22.28 -12.49 2.29
C TYR A 29 -21.25 -13.22 3.18
N GLN A 30 -21.66 -14.33 3.76
CA GLN A 30 -20.83 -15.17 4.63
C GLN A 30 -20.29 -16.36 3.83
N ILE A 31 -18.97 -16.44 3.69
CA ILE A 31 -18.31 -17.45 2.86
C ILE A 31 -17.60 -18.45 3.76
N SER A 32 -18.12 -19.68 3.83
CA SER A 32 -17.64 -20.73 4.73
C SER A 32 -17.03 -21.93 4.00
N SER A 33 -17.25 -22.03 2.69
CA SER A 33 -16.81 -23.14 1.85
C SER A 33 -16.38 -22.68 0.46
N ALA A 34 -15.70 -23.56 -0.28
CA ALA A 34 -15.30 -23.26 -1.65
C ALA A 34 -16.52 -23.12 -2.59
N GLN A 35 -17.60 -23.84 -2.31
CA GLN A 35 -18.85 -23.68 -3.06
C GLN A 35 -19.48 -22.30 -2.79
N ASP A 36 -19.49 -21.82 -1.54
CA ASP A 36 -19.97 -20.47 -1.23
C ASP A 36 -19.15 -19.41 -1.99
N LEU A 37 -17.82 -19.59 -2.04
CA LEU A 37 -16.95 -18.67 -2.76
C LEU A 37 -17.21 -18.70 -4.28
N ALA A 38 -17.47 -19.87 -4.86
CA ALA A 38 -17.84 -20.03 -6.26
C ALA A 38 -19.21 -19.42 -6.57
N ASP A 39 -20.18 -19.59 -5.68
CA ASP A 39 -21.51 -19.00 -5.79
C ASP A 39 -21.45 -17.47 -5.67
N PHE A 40 -20.59 -16.93 -4.81
CA PHE A 40 -20.33 -15.49 -4.71
C PHE A 40 -19.69 -14.95 -6.00
N ALA A 41 -18.73 -15.66 -6.56
CA ALA A 41 -18.15 -15.31 -7.86
C ALA A 41 -19.23 -15.30 -8.96
N ALA A 42 -20.12 -16.30 -9.00
CA ALA A 42 -21.22 -16.34 -9.95
C ALA A 42 -22.20 -15.18 -9.76
N LEU A 43 -22.50 -14.79 -8.52
CA LEU A 43 -23.34 -13.64 -8.18
C LEU A 43 -22.76 -12.31 -8.69
N VAL A 44 -21.48 -12.05 -8.38
CA VAL A 44 -20.76 -10.86 -8.87
C VAL A 44 -20.73 -10.83 -10.39
N ASN A 45 -20.40 -11.97 -11.02
CA ASN A 45 -20.35 -12.10 -12.48
C ASN A 45 -21.74 -12.00 -13.13
N GLY A 46 -22.81 -12.20 -12.36
CA GLY A 46 -24.21 -11.98 -12.76
C GLY A 46 -24.67 -10.52 -12.72
N GLY A 47 -23.86 -9.61 -12.18
CA GLY A 47 -24.12 -8.16 -12.16
C GLY A 47 -24.12 -7.51 -10.78
N GLU A 48 -24.06 -8.29 -9.70
CA GLU A 48 -24.02 -7.79 -8.31
C GLU A 48 -22.60 -7.35 -7.93
N THR A 49 -22.01 -6.43 -8.69
CA THR A 49 -20.57 -6.12 -8.62
C THR A 49 -20.13 -5.38 -7.37
N THR A 50 -21.06 -4.83 -6.59
CA THR A 50 -20.79 -4.10 -5.34
C THR A 50 -21.04 -4.93 -4.09
N ALA A 51 -21.39 -6.21 -4.25
CA ALA A 51 -21.64 -7.12 -3.14
C ALA A 51 -20.43 -7.22 -2.21
N SER A 52 -20.66 -7.19 -0.89
CA SER A 52 -19.60 -7.38 0.11
C SER A 52 -19.63 -8.79 0.66
N ALA A 53 -18.47 -9.36 0.95
CA ALA A 53 -18.34 -10.70 1.51
C ALA A 53 -17.24 -10.77 2.56
N VAL A 54 -17.44 -11.67 3.53
CA VAL A 54 -16.41 -12.06 4.50
C VAL A 54 -16.18 -13.56 4.47
N LEU A 55 -14.93 -13.99 4.65
CA LEU A 55 -14.66 -15.38 4.99
C LEU A 55 -15.02 -15.63 6.46
N THR A 56 -15.69 -16.74 6.75
CA THR A 56 -16.03 -17.16 8.12
C THR A 56 -15.20 -18.36 8.59
N GLY A 57 -14.26 -18.81 7.78
CA GLY A 57 -13.37 -19.93 8.03
C GLY A 57 -12.41 -20.15 6.86
N ASP A 58 -11.43 -21.03 7.07
CA ASP A 58 -10.52 -21.43 6.00
C ASP A 58 -11.28 -22.11 4.84
N ILE A 59 -10.92 -21.76 3.61
CA ILE A 59 -11.57 -22.26 2.40
C ILE A 59 -10.66 -23.29 1.72
N ASP A 60 -11.17 -24.51 1.53
CA ASP A 60 -10.49 -25.56 0.77
C ASP A 60 -10.99 -25.65 -0.68
N MET A 61 -10.26 -25.01 -1.58
CA MET A 61 -10.57 -24.92 -3.00
C MET A 61 -10.37 -26.24 -3.76
N SER A 62 -9.71 -27.24 -3.17
CA SER A 62 -9.47 -28.54 -3.82
C SER A 62 -10.77 -29.34 -4.06
N THR A 63 -11.86 -28.90 -3.43
CA THR A 63 -13.20 -29.47 -3.59
C THR A 63 -13.89 -29.04 -4.89
N LEU A 64 -13.39 -28.01 -5.59
CA LEU A 64 -13.95 -27.54 -6.86
C LEU A 64 -13.21 -28.16 -8.05
N GLU A 65 -13.95 -28.61 -9.06
CA GLU A 65 -13.38 -29.10 -10.32
C GLU A 65 -12.88 -27.97 -11.22
N SER A 66 -13.45 -26.77 -11.09
CA SER A 66 -13.09 -25.59 -11.88
C SER A 66 -13.34 -24.30 -11.11
N TRP A 67 -12.65 -23.23 -11.50
CA TRP A 67 -12.77 -21.91 -10.89
C TRP A 67 -13.05 -20.84 -11.94
N THR A 68 -13.99 -19.96 -11.63
CA THR A 68 -14.22 -18.71 -12.37
C THR A 68 -13.95 -17.55 -11.43
N ALA A 69 -13.06 -16.65 -11.83
CA ALA A 69 -12.66 -15.53 -10.99
C ALA A 69 -13.83 -14.59 -10.67
N ILE A 70 -13.78 -13.95 -9.50
CA ILE A 70 -14.67 -12.87 -9.13
C ILE A 70 -14.37 -11.66 -10.02
N GLY A 71 -15.37 -11.19 -10.77
CA GLY A 71 -15.16 -10.20 -11.83
C GLY A 71 -14.45 -10.76 -13.06
N ASP A 72 -14.93 -11.92 -13.53
CA ASP A 72 -14.52 -12.56 -14.77
C ASP A 72 -14.92 -11.70 -15.97
N TRP A 73 -13.97 -10.93 -16.49
CA TRP A 73 -14.20 -10.06 -17.64
C TRP A 73 -13.97 -10.82 -18.95
N ASN A 74 -15.06 -11.13 -19.65
CA ASN A 74 -15.01 -11.54 -21.05
C ASN A 74 -15.34 -10.34 -21.94
N THR A 75 -14.55 -10.12 -23.00
CA THR A 75 -14.80 -9.04 -23.97
C THR A 75 -16.14 -9.28 -24.68
N GLY A 76 -17.25 -8.68 -24.20
CA GLY A 76 -18.52 -8.76 -24.93
C GLY A 76 -19.83 -8.33 -24.25
N ALA A 77 -19.97 -8.33 -22.92
CA ALA A 77 -21.21 -7.88 -22.27
C ALA A 77 -20.98 -7.50 -20.79
N VAL A 78 -21.78 -6.51 -20.33
CA VAL A 78 -21.92 -5.89 -18.98
C VAL A 78 -20.78 -6.07 -17.98
N SER A 79 -20.24 -4.93 -17.55
CA SER A 79 -19.10 -4.80 -16.66
C SER A 79 -19.18 -5.67 -15.40
N SER A 80 -18.54 -6.84 -15.41
CA SER A 80 -18.41 -7.73 -14.25
C SER A 80 -17.34 -7.29 -13.26
N ALA A 81 -16.62 -6.20 -13.52
CA ALA A 81 -15.56 -5.71 -12.66
C ALA A 81 -16.03 -5.54 -11.21
N TYR A 82 -15.38 -6.25 -10.29
CA TYR A 82 -15.76 -6.26 -8.88
C TYR A 82 -15.39 -4.93 -8.21
N CYS A 83 -16.37 -4.34 -7.54
CA CYS A 83 -16.31 -3.03 -6.90
C CYS A 83 -16.74 -3.08 -5.42
N GLY A 84 -16.97 -4.29 -4.88
CA GLY A 84 -17.39 -4.51 -3.50
C GLY A 84 -16.23 -4.63 -2.52
N HIS A 85 -16.55 -5.01 -1.29
CA HIS A 85 -15.59 -5.24 -0.23
C HIS A 85 -15.50 -6.74 0.10
N PHE A 86 -14.32 -7.33 -0.09
CA PHE A 86 -14.02 -8.71 0.31
C PHE A 86 -12.99 -8.71 1.44
N ASP A 87 -13.40 -9.18 2.62
CA ASP A 87 -12.54 -9.28 3.80
C ASP A 87 -12.36 -10.74 4.23
N GLY A 88 -11.13 -11.23 4.14
CA GLY A 88 -10.79 -12.59 4.50
C GLY A 88 -10.73 -12.86 6.00
N GLN A 89 -10.83 -11.82 6.85
CA GLN A 89 -10.77 -11.91 8.31
C GLN A 89 -9.56 -12.70 8.87
N GLY A 90 -8.45 -12.74 8.13
CA GLY A 90 -7.24 -13.49 8.47
C GLY A 90 -7.29 -14.99 8.14
N PHE A 91 -8.39 -15.48 7.54
CA PHE A 91 -8.51 -16.88 7.12
C PHE A 91 -7.68 -17.19 5.87
N THR A 92 -7.51 -18.49 5.61
CA THR A 92 -6.71 -18.99 4.52
C THR A 92 -7.56 -19.60 3.41
N ILE A 93 -7.24 -19.27 2.16
CA ILE A 93 -7.72 -19.98 0.96
C ILE A 93 -6.63 -20.96 0.52
N LYS A 94 -6.88 -22.27 0.65
CA LYS A 94 -5.91 -23.32 0.32
C LYS A 94 -6.38 -24.19 -0.84
N GLY A 95 -5.43 -24.88 -1.48
CA GLY A 95 -5.73 -25.80 -2.58
C GLY A 95 -6.18 -25.10 -3.85
N PHE A 96 -5.81 -23.83 -4.04
CA PHE A 96 -6.13 -23.08 -5.26
C PHE A 96 -5.28 -23.59 -6.43
N ASN A 97 -5.74 -24.66 -7.07
CA ASN A 97 -4.97 -25.44 -8.05
C ASN A 97 -5.65 -25.41 -9.43
N PHE A 98 -5.59 -24.27 -10.12
CA PHE A 98 -6.36 -24.06 -11.34
C PHE A 98 -5.51 -23.65 -12.53
N THR A 99 -5.93 -24.14 -13.71
CA THR A 99 -5.40 -23.71 -15.00
C THR A 99 -6.44 -22.85 -15.72
N SER A 100 -6.04 -21.69 -16.22
CA SER A 100 -6.93 -20.77 -16.93
C SER A 100 -6.42 -20.40 -18.30
N ASN A 101 -7.36 -20.38 -19.26
CA ASN A 101 -7.14 -19.88 -20.62
C ASN A 101 -7.70 -18.46 -20.78
N LYS A 102 -7.95 -17.73 -19.69
CA LYS A 102 -8.45 -16.35 -19.72
C LYS A 102 -7.35 -15.36 -19.33
N ASN A 103 -7.48 -14.12 -19.82
CA ASN A 103 -6.69 -13.01 -19.27
C ASN A 103 -7.24 -12.63 -17.89
N TYR A 104 -6.38 -12.00 -17.07
CA TYR A 104 -6.76 -11.45 -15.76
C TYR A 104 -7.32 -12.54 -14.85
N PHE A 105 -6.51 -13.57 -14.55
CA PHE A 105 -6.96 -14.69 -13.74
C PHE A 105 -6.34 -14.66 -12.33
N GLY A 106 -7.13 -15.04 -11.34
CA GLY A 106 -6.82 -15.03 -9.91
C GLY A 106 -8.05 -15.44 -9.11
N ILE A 107 -8.07 -15.14 -7.80
CA ILE A 107 -9.34 -15.11 -7.05
C ILE A 107 -10.22 -14.01 -7.63
N PHE A 108 -9.64 -12.84 -7.89
CA PHE A 108 -10.29 -11.73 -8.55
C PHE A 108 -9.73 -11.56 -9.95
N GLY A 109 -10.60 -11.51 -10.95
CA GLY A 109 -10.21 -11.28 -12.32
C GLY A 109 -9.94 -9.81 -12.58
N VAL A 110 -11.01 -9.02 -12.60
CA VAL A 110 -10.97 -7.57 -12.72
C VAL A 110 -11.64 -6.93 -11.51
N VAL A 111 -10.93 -6.00 -10.87
CA VAL A 111 -11.47 -5.11 -9.83
C VAL A 111 -11.47 -3.66 -10.30
N SER A 112 -12.40 -2.85 -9.80
CA SER A 112 -12.57 -1.48 -10.24
C SER A 112 -12.97 -0.52 -9.12
N ALA A 113 -13.42 0.69 -9.46
CA ALA A 113 -13.54 1.82 -8.54
C ALA A 113 -14.37 1.48 -7.29
N GLY A 114 -13.79 1.72 -6.12
CA GLY A 114 -14.40 1.44 -4.82
C GLY A 114 -14.13 0.04 -4.29
N CYS A 115 -13.44 -0.82 -5.04
CA CYS A 115 -13.11 -2.17 -4.61
C CYS A 115 -12.11 -2.19 -3.45
N PHE A 116 -12.38 -3.05 -2.47
CA PHE A 116 -11.52 -3.31 -1.35
C PHE A 116 -11.35 -4.82 -1.14
N VAL A 117 -10.11 -5.31 -1.20
CA VAL A 117 -9.79 -6.74 -1.04
C VAL A 117 -8.72 -6.88 0.04
N GLU A 118 -9.01 -7.61 1.11
CA GLU A 118 -8.14 -7.63 2.28
C GLU A 118 -8.13 -8.91 3.13
N ASN A 119 -7.10 -9.05 3.97
CA ASN A 119 -7.00 -9.95 5.12
C ASN A 119 -7.11 -11.44 4.82
N PHE A 120 -6.34 -11.98 3.88
CA PHE A 120 -6.25 -13.45 3.74
C PHE A 120 -4.89 -13.92 3.25
N SER A 121 -4.61 -15.18 3.56
CA SER A 121 -3.51 -15.92 2.95
C SER A 121 -4.02 -16.85 1.86
N ILE A 122 -3.22 -17.09 0.81
CA ILE A 122 -3.59 -18.00 -0.27
C ILE A 122 -2.46 -18.95 -0.66
N TYR A 123 -2.80 -20.23 -0.84
CA TYR A 123 -1.87 -21.33 -1.17
C TYR A 123 -2.38 -22.19 -2.32
N GLY A 124 -1.45 -22.65 -3.15
CA GLY A 124 -1.76 -23.54 -4.28
C GLY A 124 -0.87 -23.28 -5.49
N THR A 125 -1.37 -23.67 -6.65
CA THR A 125 -0.68 -23.52 -7.94
C THR A 125 -1.63 -23.00 -9.00
N MET A 126 -1.22 -21.93 -9.68
CA MET A 126 -1.99 -21.33 -10.77
C MET A 126 -1.21 -21.47 -12.08
N THR A 127 -1.86 -21.96 -13.13
CA THR A 127 -1.27 -22.01 -14.47
C THR A 127 -2.02 -21.08 -15.42
N LEU A 128 -1.32 -20.09 -15.96
CA LEU A 128 -1.85 -19.08 -16.87
C LEU A 128 -1.48 -19.43 -18.32
N LYS A 129 -2.49 -19.60 -19.19
CA LYS A 129 -2.26 -19.70 -20.65
C LYS A 129 -2.40 -18.37 -21.38
N HIS A 130 -2.58 -17.28 -20.62
CA HIS A 130 -2.77 -15.93 -21.12
C HIS A 130 -2.12 -14.91 -20.18
N LYS A 131 -2.20 -13.63 -20.55
CA LYS A 131 -1.14 -12.64 -20.28
C LYS A 131 -1.03 -12.15 -18.85
N THR A 132 -1.96 -12.35 -17.94
CA THR A 132 -1.95 -11.58 -16.67
C THR A 132 -2.66 -12.35 -15.57
N GLY A 133 -2.05 -12.42 -14.39
CA GLY A 133 -2.66 -13.01 -13.21
C GLY A 133 -1.89 -12.74 -11.93
N GLY A 134 -2.49 -13.18 -10.82
CA GLY A 134 -2.07 -12.95 -9.44
C GLY A 134 -3.23 -13.31 -8.51
N VAL A 135 -3.23 -12.81 -7.28
CA VAL A 135 -4.47 -12.81 -6.47
C VAL A 135 -5.55 -11.98 -7.17
N VAL A 136 -5.14 -10.82 -7.70
CA VAL A 136 -5.93 -9.93 -8.56
C VAL A 136 -5.32 -9.88 -9.95
N GLY A 137 -6.12 -10.17 -10.99
CA GLY A 137 -5.66 -10.13 -12.37
C GLY A 137 -5.39 -8.71 -12.87
N TYR A 138 -6.36 -7.81 -12.71
CA TYR A 138 -6.31 -6.47 -13.31
C TYR A 138 -7.11 -5.46 -12.49
N THR A 139 -6.55 -4.25 -12.36
CA THR A 139 -7.28 -3.09 -11.80
C THR A 139 -7.65 -2.12 -12.93
N ARG A 140 -8.85 -1.51 -12.81
CA ARG A 140 -9.36 -0.48 -13.72
C ARG A 140 -9.99 0.65 -12.91
N ASP A 141 -9.84 1.87 -13.39
CA ASP A 141 -10.43 3.06 -12.78
C ASP A 141 -9.83 3.37 -11.40
N THR A 142 -10.27 4.46 -10.77
CA THR A 142 -9.64 4.98 -9.55
C THR A 142 -10.19 4.35 -8.28
N SER A 143 -9.37 4.23 -7.24
CA SER A 143 -9.74 3.87 -5.87
C SER A 143 -9.92 2.36 -5.66
N VAL A 144 -8.92 1.58 -6.06
CA VAL A 144 -8.79 0.16 -5.66
C VAL A 144 -7.79 0.06 -4.51
N ILE A 145 -8.17 -0.67 -3.46
CA ILE A 145 -7.30 -0.97 -2.32
C ILE A 145 -7.16 -2.50 -2.19
N ILE A 146 -5.91 -2.96 -2.14
CA ILE A 146 -5.53 -4.35 -1.92
C ILE A 146 -4.61 -4.34 -0.69
N ARG A 147 -4.99 -4.99 0.40
CA ARG A 147 -4.15 -4.96 1.62
C ARG A 147 -4.11 -6.25 2.40
N ASP A 148 -3.05 -6.47 3.18
CA ASP A 148 -2.97 -7.60 4.13
C ASP A 148 -3.22 -8.96 3.42
N ILE A 149 -2.64 -9.10 2.22
CA ILE A 149 -2.71 -10.32 1.41
C ILE A 149 -1.35 -11.00 1.37
N HIS A 150 -1.32 -12.26 1.77
CA HIS A 150 -0.09 -13.07 1.82
C HIS A 150 -0.21 -14.26 0.88
N CYS A 151 0.53 -14.19 -0.23
CA CYS A 151 0.38 -15.10 -1.36
C CYS A 151 1.55 -16.08 -1.45
N TYR A 152 1.21 -17.37 -1.41
CA TYR A 152 2.12 -18.51 -1.51
C TYR A 152 1.78 -19.38 -2.73
N LEU A 153 1.21 -18.76 -3.77
CA LEU A 153 0.88 -19.44 -5.01
C LEU A 153 2.14 -19.69 -5.84
N ASP A 154 2.29 -20.88 -6.40
CA ASP A 154 3.18 -21.09 -7.54
C ASP A 154 2.45 -20.73 -8.83
N ILE A 155 2.91 -19.69 -9.52
CA ILE A 155 2.28 -19.12 -10.70
C ILE A 155 3.12 -19.44 -11.94
N ASN A 156 2.60 -20.31 -12.79
CA ASN A 156 3.28 -20.81 -13.99
C ASN A 156 2.66 -20.23 -15.26
N SER A 157 3.50 -19.88 -16.25
CA SER A 157 3.05 -19.56 -17.61
C SER A 157 3.15 -20.75 -18.55
N THR A 158 2.27 -20.77 -19.55
CA THR A 158 2.40 -21.63 -20.74
C THR A 158 2.26 -20.84 -22.05
N ALA A 159 2.34 -19.51 -22.01
CA ALA A 159 2.16 -18.65 -23.17
C ALA A 159 2.98 -17.34 -23.09
N ASP A 160 3.23 -16.74 -24.26
CA ASP A 160 3.90 -15.44 -24.40
C ASP A 160 3.06 -14.24 -23.95
N GLY A 161 3.78 -13.17 -23.59
CA GLY A 161 3.17 -11.94 -23.08
C GLY A 161 2.71 -12.07 -21.63
N PHE A 162 3.38 -12.94 -20.88
CA PHE A 162 3.13 -13.26 -19.47
C PHE A 162 3.38 -12.03 -18.59
N ARG A 163 2.42 -11.62 -17.76
CA ARG A 163 2.49 -10.45 -16.88
C ARG A 163 1.97 -10.80 -15.49
N PRO A 164 2.53 -11.80 -14.81
CA PRO A 164 2.07 -12.13 -13.48
C PRO A 164 2.60 -11.09 -12.49
N GLY A 165 1.76 -10.77 -11.51
CA GLY A 165 2.20 -10.27 -10.23
C GLY A 165 1.79 -11.29 -9.18
N GLY A 166 2.61 -11.54 -8.16
CA GLY A 166 2.20 -12.40 -7.05
C GLY A 166 0.89 -11.92 -6.40
N ILE A 167 0.71 -10.60 -6.32
CA ILE A 167 -0.50 -9.96 -5.80
C ILE A 167 -1.37 -9.42 -6.94
N LEU A 168 -0.80 -8.56 -7.80
CA LEU A 168 -1.53 -7.90 -8.89
C LEU A 168 -0.87 -8.12 -10.25
N GLY A 169 -1.59 -8.73 -11.18
CA GLY A 169 -1.11 -8.91 -12.55
C GLY A 169 -0.83 -7.58 -13.27
N SER A 170 -1.83 -6.70 -13.37
CA SER A 170 -1.63 -5.38 -14.02
C SER A 170 -2.45 -4.24 -13.42
N ALA A 171 -1.76 -3.12 -13.19
CA ALA A 171 -2.35 -1.84 -12.81
C ALA A 171 -2.59 -0.94 -14.03
N ASN A 172 -3.79 -0.37 -14.15
CA ASN A 172 -4.16 0.46 -15.30
C ASN A 172 -5.28 1.47 -14.97
N ASN A 173 -5.06 2.72 -15.39
CA ASN A 173 -6.00 3.85 -15.33
C ASN A 173 -6.56 4.11 -13.93
N GLY A 174 -5.94 5.00 -13.17
CA GLY A 174 -6.40 5.41 -11.85
C GLY A 174 -5.45 5.02 -10.73
N THR A 175 -5.90 5.21 -9.49
CA THR A 175 -5.11 4.96 -8.29
C THR A 175 -5.38 3.56 -7.74
N THR A 176 -4.31 2.77 -7.63
CA THR A 176 -4.28 1.49 -6.94
C THR A 176 -3.33 1.56 -5.75
N VAL A 177 -3.81 1.13 -4.58
CA VAL A 177 -3.03 1.04 -3.34
C VAL A 177 -2.82 -0.43 -3.00
N ILE A 178 -1.56 -0.81 -2.77
CA ILE A 178 -1.17 -2.14 -2.31
C ILE A 178 -0.39 -1.98 -1.00
N GLU A 179 -0.93 -2.52 0.09
CA GLU A 179 -0.41 -2.29 1.45
C GLU A 179 -0.26 -3.60 2.21
N ASN A 180 0.84 -3.76 2.95
CA ASN A 180 1.04 -4.90 3.85
C ASN A 180 0.93 -6.28 3.17
N CYS A 181 1.23 -6.37 1.87
CA CYS A 181 1.14 -7.63 1.13
C CYS A 181 2.49 -8.36 1.07
N SER A 182 2.47 -9.69 0.96
CA SER A 182 3.67 -10.49 0.70
C SER A 182 3.48 -11.51 -0.42
N TYR A 183 4.54 -11.78 -1.15
CA TYR A 183 4.60 -12.90 -2.10
C TYR A 183 5.83 -13.78 -1.87
N SER A 184 5.58 -15.05 -1.56
CA SER A 184 6.58 -16.05 -1.17
C SER A 184 6.53 -17.32 -2.03
N GLY A 185 5.81 -17.30 -3.16
CA GLY A 185 5.71 -18.42 -4.09
C GLY A 185 6.74 -18.39 -5.24
N ILE A 186 6.54 -19.25 -6.24
CA ILE A 186 7.36 -19.29 -7.46
C ILE A 186 6.62 -18.68 -8.64
N LEU A 187 7.18 -17.65 -9.26
CA LEU A 187 6.75 -17.11 -10.56
C LEU A 187 7.61 -17.74 -11.66
N ASP A 188 7.05 -18.66 -12.44
CA ASP A 188 7.73 -19.33 -13.54
C ASP A 188 7.16 -18.90 -14.90
N ALA A 189 7.98 -18.28 -15.73
CA ALA A 189 7.61 -17.89 -17.08
C ALA A 189 7.60 -19.04 -18.08
N GLY A 190 8.11 -20.22 -17.74
CA GLY A 190 8.17 -21.38 -18.64
C GLY A 190 9.01 -21.16 -19.89
N GLY A 191 9.88 -20.14 -19.91
CA GLY A 191 10.67 -19.74 -21.08
C GLY A 191 9.94 -18.81 -22.06
N HIS A 192 8.84 -18.19 -21.64
CA HIS A 192 8.08 -17.22 -22.43
C HIS A 192 8.42 -15.77 -22.11
N THR A 193 8.22 -14.87 -23.07
CA THR A 193 8.44 -13.43 -22.84
C THR A 193 7.45 -12.90 -21.79
N GLY A 194 7.95 -12.10 -20.85
CA GLY A 194 7.09 -11.62 -19.77
C GLY A 194 7.57 -10.44 -18.96
N ASN A 195 6.61 -9.79 -18.31
CA ASN A 195 6.79 -8.70 -17.34
C ASN A 195 6.40 -9.26 -15.96
N ILE A 196 7.38 -9.76 -15.22
CA ILE A 196 7.13 -10.57 -14.03
C ILE A 196 7.48 -9.75 -12.81
N GLY A 197 6.49 -9.51 -11.95
CA GLY A 197 6.66 -8.81 -10.69
C GLY A 197 6.39 -9.72 -9.51
N GLY A 198 7.21 -9.68 -8.47
CA GLY A 198 6.87 -10.37 -7.23
C GLY A 198 5.57 -9.85 -6.62
N ILE A 199 5.35 -8.53 -6.64
CA ILE A 199 4.09 -7.92 -6.20
C ILE A 199 3.20 -7.57 -7.41
N VAL A 200 3.71 -6.77 -8.35
CA VAL A 200 2.96 -6.26 -9.50
C VAL A 200 3.62 -6.57 -10.83
N GLY A 201 2.95 -7.30 -11.72
CA GLY A 201 3.52 -7.65 -13.02
C GLY A 201 3.74 -6.45 -13.94
N TYR A 202 2.69 -5.65 -14.12
CA TYR A 202 2.72 -4.57 -15.11
C TYR A 202 1.98 -3.30 -14.68
N ALA A 203 2.71 -2.19 -14.58
CA ALA A 203 2.14 -0.85 -14.40
C ALA A 203 2.05 -0.14 -15.77
N ASN A 204 0.83 -0.10 -16.32
CA ASN A 204 0.55 0.40 -17.66
C ASN A 204 -0.28 1.69 -17.66
N SER A 205 -0.41 2.23 -18.87
CA SER A 205 -1.25 3.32 -19.31
C SER A 205 -0.61 4.68 -19.12
N ASP A 206 -1.14 5.63 -19.88
CA ASP A 206 -1.01 7.07 -19.72
C ASP A 206 -0.69 7.59 -18.30
N THR A 207 -0.32 8.86 -18.19
CA THR A 207 0.07 9.54 -16.94
C THR A 207 -1.01 9.54 -15.81
N LYS A 208 -2.07 8.74 -15.95
CA LYS A 208 -3.19 8.57 -15.02
C LYS A 208 -3.06 7.35 -14.11
N THR A 209 -2.23 6.36 -14.44
CA THR A 209 -1.98 5.25 -13.51
C THR A 209 -1.09 5.71 -12.37
N ILE A 210 -1.62 5.61 -11.15
CA ILE A 210 -0.92 5.87 -9.90
C ILE A 210 -0.92 4.57 -9.11
N LEU A 211 0.26 4.05 -8.82
CA LEU A 211 0.43 2.83 -8.06
C LEU A 211 1.22 3.15 -6.79
N ASN A 212 0.61 2.97 -5.63
CA ASN A 212 1.25 3.15 -4.34
C ASN A 212 1.45 1.77 -3.71
N ILE A 213 2.71 1.40 -3.47
CA ILE A 213 3.10 0.12 -2.88
C ILE A 213 3.80 0.41 -1.56
N THR A 214 3.20 -0.01 -0.46
CA THR A 214 3.71 0.26 0.89
C THR A 214 3.78 -1.02 1.72
N ASN A 215 4.82 -1.18 2.54
CA ASN A 215 4.96 -2.32 3.47
C ASN A 215 4.86 -3.69 2.79
N CYS A 216 5.34 -3.81 1.54
CA CYS A 216 5.24 -5.06 0.80
C CYS A 216 6.55 -5.87 0.84
N LEU A 217 6.41 -7.20 0.90
CA LEU A 217 7.52 -8.15 0.92
C LEU A 217 7.52 -9.03 -0.34
N PHE A 218 8.65 -9.09 -1.04
CA PHE A 218 8.96 -10.17 -1.97
C PHE A 218 10.12 -11.01 -1.44
N ASP A 219 9.85 -12.24 -1.04
CA ASP A 219 10.81 -13.26 -0.60
C ASP A 219 10.69 -14.58 -1.40
N GLY A 220 9.83 -14.60 -2.41
CA GLY A 220 9.66 -15.73 -3.32
C GLY A 220 10.76 -15.90 -4.37
N LYS A 221 10.41 -16.58 -5.45
CA LYS A 221 11.31 -16.83 -6.58
C LYS A 221 10.68 -16.39 -7.89
N ILE A 222 11.45 -15.67 -8.71
CA ILE A 222 11.13 -15.40 -10.11
C ILE A 222 12.13 -16.17 -10.98
N GLN A 223 11.61 -17.01 -11.89
CA GLN A 223 12.39 -17.72 -12.88
C GLN A 223 11.82 -17.47 -14.29
N ASN A 224 12.61 -16.80 -15.12
CA ASN A 224 12.31 -16.60 -16.53
C ASN A 224 13.32 -17.39 -17.37
N GLY A 225 12.83 -18.42 -18.07
CA GLY A 225 13.64 -19.43 -18.76
C GLY A 225 14.56 -18.88 -19.85
N THR A 226 15.34 -19.77 -20.48
CA THR A 226 16.62 -19.43 -21.13
C THR A 226 16.57 -18.70 -22.48
N THR A 227 15.39 -18.47 -23.07
CA THR A 227 15.25 -18.06 -24.48
C THR A 227 14.33 -16.86 -24.72
N ALA A 228 13.89 -16.18 -23.66
CA ALA A 228 12.91 -15.10 -23.77
C ALA A 228 13.28 -13.85 -22.95
N GLU A 229 13.08 -12.67 -23.55
CA GLU A 229 13.26 -11.40 -22.86
C GLU A 229 12.27 -11.28 -21.70
N GLY A 230 12.80 -11.23 -20.47
CA GLY A 230 12.04 -10.98 -19.25
C GLY A 230 12.31 -9.60 -18.69
N GLN A 231 11.24 -8.92 -18.25
CA GLN A 231 11.34 -7.77 -17.36
C GLN A 231 10.97 -8.26 -15.96
N CYS A 232 11.97 -8.67 -15.18
CA CYS A 232 11.76 -9.36 -13.92
C CYS A 232 12.10 -8.44 -12.74
N GLY A 233 11.07 -8.02 -12.01
CA GLY A 233 11.17 -7.13 -10.86
C GLY A 233 10.72 -7.81 -9.58
N GLY A 234 11.45 -7.66 -8.48
CA GLY A 234 11.00 -8.19 -7.19
C GLY A 234 9.70 -7.52 -6.71
N ILE A 235 9.57 -6.20 -6.89
CA ILE A 235 8.32 -5.49 -6.59
C ILE A 235 7.47 -5.31 -7.86
N VAL A 236 8.00 -4.66 -8.90
CA VAL A 236 7.29 -4.35 -10.15
C VAL A 236 8.03 -4.89 -11.36
N GLY A 237 7.40 -5.75 -12.15
CA GLY A 237 8.01 -6.33 -13.35
C GLY A 237 8.37 -5.29 -14.40
N TYR A 238 7.36 -4.61 -14.96
CA TYR A 238 7.58 -3.52 -15.91
C TYR A 238 6.69 -2.32 -15.59
N CYS A 239 7.32 -1.18 -15.34
CA CYS A 239 6.67 0.12 -15.30
C CYS A 239 6.90 0.86 -16.63
N ASN A 240 5.83 1.00 -17.43
CA ASN A 240 5.90 1.66 -18.73
C ASN A 240 5.75 3.19 -18.60
N LYS A 241 4.58 3.64 -18.14
CA LYS A 241 4.19 5.05 -18.07
C LYS A 241 3.46 5.44 -16.77
N GLY A 242 3.17 4.47 -15.90
CA GLY A 242 2.52 4.72 -14.63
C GLY A 242 3.44 5.44 -13.64
N LYS A 243 2.87 6.22 -12.74
CA LYS A 243 3.55 6.80 -11.58
C LYS A 243 3.54 5.78 -10.46
N VAL A 244 4.71 5.24 -10.11
CA VAL A 244 4.84 4.25 -9.03
C VAL A 244 5.55 4.88 -7.84
N THR A 245 4.91 4.81 -6.68
CA THR A 245 5.49 5.20 -5.38
C THR A 245 5.75 3.92 -4.58
N ILE A 246 7.00 3.69 -4.19
CA ILE A 246 7.36 2.53 -3.36
C ILE A 246 7.89 3.02 -2.02
N LYS A 247 7.31 2.50 -0.93
CA LYS A 247 7.60 2.91 0.44
C LYS A 247 7.73 1.69 1.35
N ASN A 248 8.75 1.66 2.21
CA ASN A 248 8.87 0.68 3.29
C ASN A 248 8.77 -0.77 2.77
N CYS A 249 9.32 -1.05 1.58
CA CYS A 249 9.23 -2.36 0.94
C CYS A 249 10.54 -3.13 1.05
N LEU A 250 10.43 -4.46 1.13
CA LEU A 250 11.56 -5.38 1.19
C LEU A 250 11.53 -6.34 0.01
N SER A 251 12.60 -6.36 -0.79
CA SER A 251 12.76 -7.31 -1.90
C SER A 251 14.01 -8.16 -1.73
N ILE A 252 13.83 -9.40 -1.30
CA ILE A 252 14.90 -10.34 -0.94
C ILE A 252 14.78 -11.68 -1.65
N GLY A 253 13.71 -11.87 -2.42
CA GLY A 253 13.49 -13.06 -3.23
C GLY A 253 14.54 -13.21 -4.34
N SER A 254 14.67 -14.45 -4.82
CA SER A 254 15.61 -14.78 -5.90
C SER A 254 15.01 -14.47 -7.27
N ILE A 255 15.76 -13.79 -8.12
CA ILE A 255 15.31 -13.40 -9.47
C ILE A 255 16.32 -13.89 -10.48
N THR A 256 15.91 -14.79 -11.37
CA THR A 256 16.73 -15.30 -12.47
C THR A 256 16.04 -15.07 -13.80
N SER A 257 16.76 -14.43 -14.73
CA SER A 257 16.37 -14.30 -16.14
C SER A 257 17.63 -14.48 -16.98
N SER A 258 17.56 -15.29 -18.03
CA SER A 258 18.71 -15.49 -18.94
C SER A 258 18.91 -14.32 -19.89
N GLU A 259 17.82 -13.63 -20.24
CA GLU A 259 17.78 -12.49 -21.15
C GLU A 259 16.81 -11.43 -20.61
N GLY A 260 17.05 -10.16 -20.92
CA GLY A 260 16.22 -9.04 -20.48
C GLY A 260 16.73 -8.31 -19.24
N ASN A 261 15.84 -7.58 -18.57
CA ASN A 261 16.18 -6.68 -17.46
C ASN A 261 15.73 -7.27 -16.12
N VAL A 262 16.63 -7.27 -15.13
CA VAL A 262 16.40 -7.80 -13.79
C VAL A 262 16.69 -6.71 -12.77
N GLY A 263 15.78 -6.52 -11.80
CA GLY A 263 16.01 -5.65 -10.65
C GLY A 263 15.17 -6.04 -9.45
N GLN A 264 15.65 -5.76 -8.24
CA GLN A 264 14.92 -6.07 -7.03
C GLN A 264 13.65 -5.23 -6.86
N PHE A 265 13.62 -3.99 -7.35
CA PHE A 265 12.40 -3.18 -7.33
C PHE A 265 11.71 -3.18 -8.69
N PHE A 266 12.40 -2.71 -9.73
CA PHE A 266 11.86 -2.68 -11.08
C PHE A 266 12.61 -3.64 -11.99
N GLY A 267 11.89 -4.53 -12.68
CA GLY A 267 12.49 -5.29 -13.78
C GLY A 267 12.82 -4.38 -14.95
N ARG A 268 11.89 -3.51 -15.32
CA ARG A 268 12.12 -2.40 -16.25
C ARG A 268 11.34 -1.16 -15.84
N LEU A 269 12.02 0.00 -15.89
CA LEU A 269 11.41 1.31 -15.73
C LEU A 269 11.58 2.12 -17.02
N ASN A 270 10.49 2.65 -17.58
CA ASN A 270 10.50 3.47 -18.80
C ASN A 270 10.03 4.92 -18.57
N THR A 271 9.82 5.31 -17.33
CA THR A 271 9.36 6.66 -16.95
C THR A 271 10.13 7.18 -15.74
N SER A 272 10.44 8.48 -15.72
CA SER A 272 11.11 9.16 -14.61
C SER A 272 10.14 9.68 -13.55
N ASN A 273 8.85 9.32 -13.63
CA ASN A 273 7.81 9.78 -12.70
C ASN A 273 7.66 8.89 -11.46
N SER A 274 8.40 7.78 -11.38
CA SER A 274 8.37 6.87 -10.23
C SER A 274 9.30 7.37 -9.12
N THR A 275 8.97 7.03 -7.87
CA THR A 275 9.73 7.45 -6.69
C THR A 275 9.85 6.37 -5.63
N PHE A 276 11.03 6.31 -5.01
CA PHE A 276 11.24 5.63 -3.74
C PHE A 276 11.06 6.65 -2.61
N ALA A 277 9.96 6.52 -1.86
CA ALA A 277 9.59 7.52 -0.86
C ALA A 277 10.41 7.39 0.44
N SER A 278 10.55 6.18 0.97
CA SER A 278 11.34 5.90 2.19
C SER A 278 11.62 4.41 2.40
N GLN A 279 12.67 4.10 3.17
CA GLN A 279 12.93 2.80 3.83
C GLN A 279 12.73 1.57 2.94
N ASN A 280 13.30 1.58 1.74
CA ASN A 280 13.24 0.44 0.84
C ASN A 280 14.54 -0.37 0.95
N TYR A 281 14.44 -1.67 1.13
CA TYR A 281 15.60 -2.55 1.34
C TYR A 281 15.59 -3.71 0.35
N TYR A 282 16.77 -4.20 -0.01
CA TYR A 282 16.88 -5.35 -0.91
C TYR A 282 18.10 -6.23 -0.68
N LEU A 283 17.95 -7.51 -0.96
CA LEU A 283 19.06 -8.47 -1.03
C LEU A 283 19.21 -8.92 -2.49
N GLY A 284 20.27 -8.50 -3.16
CA GLY A 284 20.52 -8.89 -4.56
C GLY A 284 21.54 -7.99 -5.23
N ASP A 285 21.76 -8.18 -6.53
CA ASP A 285 22.83 -7.51 -7.27
C ASP A 285 22.40 -6.15 -7.85
N PHE A 286 21.14 -6.01 -8.24
CA PHE A 286 20.64 -4.83 -8.93
C PHE A 286 19.34 -4.33 -8.30
N VAL A 287 19.25 -3.01 -8.10
CA VAL A 287 18.01 -2.34 -7.66
C VAL A 287 16.97 -2.36 -8.79
N ASN A 288 17.37 -1.94 -9.98
CA ASN A 288 16.51 -1.84 -11.16
C ASN A 288 17.19 -2.46 -12.37
N GLY A 289 16.42 -3.15 -13.21
CA GLY A 289 16.84 -3.45 -14.57
C GLY A 289 16.52 -2.26 -15.48
N THR A 290 17.51 -1.73 -16.20
CA THR A 290 17.34 -0.52 -17.03
C THR A 290 17.93 -0.69 -18.42
N SER A 291 17.10 -0.42 -19.44
CA SER A 291 17.49 -0.28 -20.85
C SER A 291 17.16 1.10 -21.45
N SER A 292 16.52 1.99 -20.69
CA SER A 292 15.94 3.27 -21.16
C SER A 292 16.61 4.53 -20.59
N GLY A 293 17.52 4.39 -19.62
CA GLY A 293 18.11 5.53 -18.88
C GLY A 293 17.15 6.21 -17.88
N ALA A 294 15.93 5.68 -17.70
CA ALA A 294 15.00 6.18 -16.70
C ALA A 294 15.34 5.65 -15.30
N GLU A 295 15.35 6.54 -14.31
CA GLU A 295 15.58 6.22 -12.91
C GLU A 295 14.40 6.70 -12.06
N ALA A 296 14.08 5.95 -11.00
CA ALA A 296 13.17 6.42 -9.97
C ALA A 296 13.88 7.46 -9.10
N THR A 297 13.15 8.51 -8.72
CA THR A 297 13.66 9.58 -7.87
C THR A 297 13.45 9.27 -6.39
N GLY A 298 13.96 10.12 -5.48
CA GLY A 298 13.72 10.00 -4.04
C GLY A 298 14.87 9.31 -3.29
N ILE A 299 14.55 8.58 -2.23
CA ILE A 299 15.53 7.93 -1.35
C ILE A 299 15.92 6.59 -1.96
N ALA A 300 17.18 6.45 -2.35
CA ALA A 300 17.69 5.21 -2.94
C ALA A 300 17.46 4.00 -2.02
N PRO A 301 17.00 2.86 -2.54
CA PRO A 301 16.90 1.63 -1.75
C PRO A 301 18.27 1.17 -1.24
N VAL A 302 18.28 0.53 -0.08
CA VAL A 302 19.50 0.12 0.63
C VAL A 302 19.72 -1.38 0.46
N LYS A 303 20.91 -1.77 -0.02
CA LYS A 303 21.32 -3.18 -0.07
C LYS A 303 21.57 -3.68 1.34
N VAL A 304 21.08 -4.88 1.65
CA VAL A 304 21.27 -5.53 2.96
C VAL A 304 21.98 -6.87 2.83
N THR A 305 22.45 -7.41 3.95
CA THR A 305 22.97 -8.79 4.05
C THR A 305 21.98 -9.74 4.73
N ALA A 306 22.22 -11.04 4.63
CA ALA A 306 21.42 -12.04 5.33
C ALA A 306 21.49 -11.88 6.86
N GLU A 307 22.64 -11.45 7.39
CA GLU A 307 22.84 -11.20 8.82
C GLU A 307 22.02 -10.00 9.28
N GLN A 308 21.99 -8.90 8.52
CA GLN A 308 21.15 -7.74 8.83
C GLN A 308 19.66 -8.09 8.77
N LEU A 309 19.26 -8.95 7.83
CA LEU A 309 17.89 -9.44 7.73
C LEU A 309 17.49 -10.27 8.95
N ALA A 310 18.38 -11.11 9.47
CA ALA A 310 18.11 -11.97 10.61
C ALA A 310 18.23 -11.26 11.98
N SER A 311 18.81 -10.06 12.03
CA SER A 311 19.20 -9.41 13.30
C SER A 311 18.09 -8.59 13.97
N GLY A 312 16.98 -8.29 13.28
CA GLY A 312 15.97 -7.32 13.73
C GLY A 312 16.21 -5.89 13.26
N GLU A 313 17.41 -5.58 12.74
CA GLU A 313 17.77 -4.26 12.24
C GLU A 313 16.81 -3.78 11.15
N ILE A 314 16.59 -4.64 10.15
CA ILE A 314 15.75 -4.29 9.00
C ILE A 314 14.28 -4.21 9.39
N ALA A 315 13.81 -5.05 10.33
CA ALA A 315 12.45 -4.99 10.86
C ALA A 315 12.17 -3.63 11.53
N TYR A 316 13.07 -3.22 12.43
CA TYR A 316 12.96 -1.96 13.16
C TYR A 316 13.04 -0.75 12.22
N ALA A 317 13.94 -0.81 11.23
CA ALA A 317 14.11 0.26 10.26
C ALA A 317 12.92 0.41 9.31
N LEU A 318 12.33 -0.71 8.85
CA LEU A 318 11.10 -0.73 8.04
C LEU A 318 9.89 -0.15 8.78
N ASN A 319 9.88 -0.22 10.11
CA ASN A 319 8.86 0.38 10.97
C ASN A 319 9.07 1.86 11.25
N GLY A 320 10.11 2.50 10.71
CA GLY A 320 10.38 3.91 11.00
C GLY A 320 11.35 4.14 12.16
N ASN A 321 12.13 3.13 12.55
CA ASN A 321 12.93 3.15 13.79
C ASN A 321 12.05 3.33 15.04
N GLN A 322 10.95 2.59 15.11
CA GLN A 322 10.04 2.58 16.24
C GLN A 322 9.39 1.20 16.42
N SER A 323 8.83 0.98 17.61
CA SER A 323 8.14 -0.25 17.99
C SER A 323 6.66 -0.03 18.32
N GLU A 324 6.13 1.16 18.02
CA GLU A 324 4.71 1.52 18.17
C GLU A 324 4.06 1.62 16.78
N ASN A 325 2.81 1.15 16.65
CA ASN A 325 2.05 1.16 15.39
C ASN A 325 2.82 0.56 14.20
N VAL A 326 3.40 -0.62 14.44
CA VAL A 326 4.28 -1.31 13.50
C VAL A 326 3.50 -2.09 12.43
N ASN A 327 4.11 -2.25 11.25
CA ASN A 327 3.60 -3.10 10.18
C ASN A 327 4.55 -4.26 9.86
N TRP A 328 5.78 -4.23 10.37
CA TRP A 328 6.78 -5.26 10.15
C TRP A 328 7.11 -5.97 11.46
N PHE A 329 7.18 -7.29 11.38
CA PHE A 329 7.38 -8.18 12.51
C PHE A 329 8.53 -9.12 12.21
N GLN A 330 9.20 -9.59 13.27
CA GLN A 330 10.24 -10.59 13.14
C GLN A 330 10.50 -11.27 14.48
N LYS A 331 10.41 -12.59 14.53
CA LYS A 331 10.84 -13.40 15.67
C LYS A 331 12.34 -13.67 15.60
N LEU A 332 13.10 -12.97 16.43
CA LEU A 332 14.56 -13.05 16.42
C LEU A 332 15.05 -14.43 16.87
N GLY A 333 16.09 -14.91 16.18
CA GLY A 333 16.64 -16.27 16.37
C GLY A 333 15.81 -17.38 15.71
N THR A 334 14.65 -17.08 15.11
CA THR A 334 13.83 -18.03 14.34
C THR A 334 13.67 -17.58 12.90
N ASP A 335 13.17 -16.37 12.69
CA ASP A 335 12.90 -15.82 11.37
C ASP A 335 14.19 -15.32 10.72
N THR A 336 14.35 -15.61 9.42
CA THR A 336 15.54 -15.21 8.65
C THR A 336 15.45 -13.79 8.10
N HIS A 337 14.26 -13.18 8.11
CA HIS A 337 13.97 -11.83 7.65
C HIS A 337 12.66 -11.32 8.25
N PRO A 338 12.39 -10.01 8.24
CA PRO A 338 11.11 -9.49 8.68
C PRO A 338 9.97 -9.80 7.68
N THR A 339 8.75 -9.78 8.19
CA THR A 339 7.51 -10.03 7.45
C THR A 339 6.41 -9.03 7.82
N PRO A 340 5.54 -8.62 6.88
CA PRO A 340 4.33 -7.88 7.21
C PRO A 340 3.22 -8.78 7.78
N ASN A 341 3.36 -10.11 7.65
CA ASN A 341 2.42 -11.10 8.19
C ASN A 341 2.94 -11.68 9.52
N GLY A 342 2.82 -10.95 10.62
CA GLY A 342 3.35 -11.42 11.89
C GLY A 342 2.80 -10.69 13.11
N SER A 343 3.39 -11.01 14.26
CA SER A 343 3.01 -10.39 15.54
C SER A 343 4.18 -10.13 16.49
N ASP A 344 5.35 -10.72 16.25
CA ASP A 344 6.55 -10.51 17.04
C ASP A 344 7.19 -9.15 16.73
N ILE A 345 6.98 -8.18 17.63
CA ILE A 345 7.53 -6.83 17.50
C ILE A 345 9.03 -6.85 17.80
N VAL A 346 9.81 -6.11 17.01
CA VAL A 346 11.23 -5.87 17.27
C VAL A 346 11.42 -4.54 17.99
N TYR A 347 12.19 -4.60 19.07
CA TYR A 347 12.65 -3.46 19.85
C TYR A 347 14.17 -3.36 19.70
N MET A 348 14.66 -2.14 19.55
CA MET A 348 16.08 -1.88 19.72
C MET A 348 16.43 -2.00 21.21
N THR A 349 17.61 -2.53 21.54
CA THR A 349 18.12 -2.65 22.91
C THR A 349 19.19 -1.61 23.17
N GLY A 350 19.12 -0.93 24.33
CA GLY A 350 20.09 0.09 24.71
C GLY A 350 19.46 1.49 24.82
N HIS A 351 20.32 2.50 24.86
CA HIS A 351 19.90 3.91 24.87
C HIS A 351 19.68 4.43 23.44
N MET A 352 18.61 5.19 23.23
CA MET A 352 18.23 5.75 21.92
C MET A 352 17.94 7.23 22.00
N HIS A 353 18.15 7.94 20.88
CA HIS A 353 17.71 9.33 20.71
C HIS A 353 16.16 9.47 20.67
N CYS A 354 15.65 10.70 20.84
CA CYS A 354 14.21 11.05 20.83
C CYS A 354 13.48 10.60 19.53
N ASN A 355 14.21 10.38 18.43
CA ASN A 355 13.69 9.90 17.13
C ASN A 355 13.74 8.37 16.95
N GLY A 356 14.21 7.61 17.96
CA GLY A 356 14.36 6.16 17.90
C GLY A 356 15.63 5.65 17.22
N THR A 357 16.53 6.54 16.76
CA THR A 357 17.84 6.13 16.22
C THR A 357 18.80 5.76 17.34
N ALA A 358 19.60 4.73 17.09
CA ALA A 358 20.65 4.26 17.98
C ALA A 358 21.79 5.26 18.19
N TYR A 359 22.38 5.23 19.40
CA TYR A 359 23.71 5.79 19.63
C TYR A 359 24.78 4.96 18.90
N GLU A 360 25.91 5.59 18.56
CA GLU A 360 27.02 4.90 17.91
C GLU A 360 27.49 3.70 18.76
N GLY A 361 27.45 2.50 18.18
CA GLY A 361 27.80 1.24 18.86
C GLY A 361 26.62 0.49 19.50
N GLU A 362 25.44 1.09 19.61
CA GLU A 362 24.24 0.49 20.23
C GLU A 362 23.28 -0.05 19.16
N THR A 363 23.61 -1.19 18.54
CA THR A 363 22.88 -1.74 17.37
C THR A 363 22.22 -3.10 17.62
N ALA A 364 21.95 -3.44 18.88
CA ALA A 364 21.33 -4.70 19.22
C ALA A 364 19.79 -4.60 19.23
N TYR A 365 19.12 -5.72 18.98
CA TYR A 365 17.67 -5.82 18.87
C TYR A 365 17.15 -7.04 19.64
N SER A 366 15.91 -6.96 20.12
CA SER A 366 15.24 -8.03 20.85
C SER A 366 13.72 -8.01 20.59
N ASN A 367 13.03 -9.11 20.88
CA ASN A 367 11.57 -9.13 20.92
C ASN A 367 10.98 -8.69 22.27
N GLU A 368 11.82 -8.20 23.19
CA GLU A 368 11.43 -7.75 24.52
C GLU A 368 11.62 -6.23 24.64
N SER A 369 10.59 -5.52 25.10
CA SER A 369 10.67 -4.06 25.26
C SER A 369 11.72 -3.68 26.30
N SER A 370 12.89 -3.26 25.83
CA SER A 370 14.06 -2.96 26.66
C SER A 370 14.78 -1.67 26.27
N ALA A 371 14.21 -0.88 25.36
CA ALA A 371 14.77 0.38 24.90
C ALA A 371 14.60 1.49 25.96
N LEU A 372 15.67 2.24 26.23
CA LEU A 372 15.59 3.51 26.97
C LEU A 372 15.65 4.64 25.93
N LYS A 373 14.49 5.26 25.67
CA LYS A 373 14.38 6.40 24.76
C LYS A 373 14.61 7.69 25.53
N ASP A 374 15.58 8.49 25.10
CA ASP A 374 15.89 9.77 25.74
C ASP A 374 14.75 10.78 25.55
N ASP A 375 14.62 11.67 26.54
CA ASP A 375 13.79 12.87 26.43
C ASP A 375 14.25 13.75 25.25
N HIS A 376 13.34 14.58 24.76
CA HIS A 376 13.67 15.55 23.71
C HIS A 376 14.70 16.58 24.20
N SER A 377 15.77 16.76 23.41
CA SER A 377 16.76 17.82 23.61
C SER A 377 16.49 18.96 22.64
N PHE A 378 15.91 20.06 23.14
CA PHE A 378 15.45 21.16 22.31
C PHE A 378 16.53 22.24 22.10
N SER A 379 16.66 22.72 20.86
CA SER A 379 17.46 23.89 20.49
C SER A 379 16.65 24.75 19.52
N ASP A 380 16.60 26.05 19.75
CA ASP A 380 15.83 27.03 18.95
C ASP A 380 14.38 26.61 18.63
N GLY A 381 13.75 25.94 19.60
CA GLY A 381 12.35 25.50 19.53
C GLY A 381 12.10 24.13 18.91
N PHE A 382 13.12 23.33 18.59
CA PHE A 382 12.96 22.01 17.97
C PHE A 382 13.84 20.94 18.62
N CYS A 383 13.37 19.67 18.73
CA CYS A 383 14.22 18.56 19.21
C CYS A 383 15.37 18.41 18.21
N SER A 384 16.59 18.42 18.69
CA SER A 384 17.82 18.32 17.87
C SER A 384 17.92 16.98 17.11
N TYR A 385 17.13 15.97 17.49
CA TYR A 385 17.14 14.65 16.87
C TYR A 385 15.90 14.33 16.02
N CYS A 386 14.69 14.65 16.49
CA CYS A 386 13.45 14.32 15.76
C CYS A 386 12.78 15.52 15.08
N GLY A 387 13.21 16.74 15.37
CA GLY A 387 12.59 17.95 14.83
C GLY A 387 11.21 18.28 15.37
N SER A 388 10.70 17.56 16.39
CA SER A 388 9.45 17.94 17.07
C SER A 388 9.57 19.33 17.69
N PRO A 389 8.55 20.19 17.55
CA PRO A 389 8.57 21.51 18.14
C PRO A 389 8.51 21.40 19.67
N ASP A 390 9.31 22.22 20.36
CA ASP A 390 9.23 22.39 21.81
C ASP A 390 7.95 23.16 22.16
N GLU A 391 7.02 22.53 22.86
CA GLU A 391 5.78 23.16 23.33
C GLU A 391 6.00 24.38 24.23
N LYS A 392 7.19 24.53 24.81
CA LYS A 392 7.55 25.64 25.71
C LYS A 392 8.29 26.77 25.00
N TYR A 393 8.66 26.62 23.73
CA TYR A 393 9.43 27.63 23.00
C TYR A 393 8.65 28.92 22.79
N MET A 394 7.38 28.80 22.41
CA MET A 394 6.44 29.91 22.39
C MET A 394 5.28 29.59 23.31
N VAL A 395 4.78 30.61 24.00
CA VAL A 395 3.60 30.51 24.85
C VAL A 395 2.58 31.51 24.33
N ALA A 396 1.34 31.06 24.14
CA ALA A 396 0.27 31.95 23.72
C ALA A 396 0.05 33.05 24.79
N ASN A 397 -0.27 34.26 24.33
CA ASN A 397 -0.63 35.36 25.22
C ASN A 397 -1.97 35.11 25.92
N THR A 398 -2.41 36.04 26.77
CA THR A 398 -3.65 35.89 27.57
C THR A 398 -4.91 35.72 26.74
N ASP A 399 -4.89 36.15 25.47
CA ASP A 399 -6.00 36.02 24.53
C ASP A 399 -5.91 34.74 23.68
N GLY A 400 -4.91 33.90 23.93
CA GLY A 400 -4.72 32.63 23.25
C GLY A 400 -4.02 32.74 21.88
N TYR A 401 -3.29 33.82 21.62
CA TYR A 401 -2.54 34.01 20.37
C TYR A 401 -1.03 33.81 20.58
N PHE A 402 -0.40 33.08 19.66
CA PHE A 402 1.05 33.05 19.51
C PHE A 402 1.52 34.30 18.76
N GLU A 403 2.43 35.07 19.38
CA GLU A 403 2.98 36.29 18.80
C GLU A 403 4.24 35.98 17.97
N ILE A 404 4.15 36.20 16.66
CA ILE A 404 5.18 35.83 15.69
C ILE A 404 5.89 37.09 15.19
N GLY A 405 7.13 37.29 15.61
CA GLY A 405 7.96 38.41 15.18
C GLY A 405 9.19 38.02 14.36
N THR A 406 9.43 36.73 14.15
CA THR A 406 10.61 36.23 13.44
C THR A 406 10.29 35.03 12.55
N ALA A 407 11.15 34.79 11.55
CA ALA A 407 11.04 33.63 10.66
C ALA A 407 11.09 32.29 11.41
N ASN A 408 11.92 32.17 12.46
CA ASN A 408 12.01 30.94 13.24
C ASN A 408 10.74 30.68 14.07
N GLN A 409 10.12 31.72 14.63
CA GLN A 409 8.83 31.60 15.31
C GLN A 409 7.71 31.19 14.35
N LEU A 410 7.71 31.74 13.12
CA LEU A 410 6.73 31.35 12.11
C LEU A 410 6.92 29.89 11.66
N LYS A 411 8.18 29.45 11.49
CA LYS A 411 8.53 28.06 11.22
C LYS A 411 8.10 27.13 12.37
N TRP A 412 8.34 27.53 13.62
CA TRP A 412 7.90 26.78 14.81
C TRP A 412 6.38 26.65 14.85
N PHE A 413 5.65 27.74 14.60
CA PHE A 413 4.19 27.73 14.60
C PHE A 413 3.62 26.76 13.55
N SER A 414 4.22 26.71 12.36
CA SER A 414 3.85 25.72 11.35
C SER A 414 4.04 24.29 11.85
N ALA A 415 5.18 23.97 12.48
CA ALA A 415 5.42 22.65 13.05
C ALA A 415 4.45 22.32 14.19
N TYR A 416 4.19 23.28 15.07
CA TYR A 416 3.27 23.14 16.21
C TYR A 416 1.83 22.86 15.75
N VAL A 417 1.34 23.56 14.73
CA VAL A 417 0.05 23.30 14.09
C VAL A 417 0.00 21.90 13.48
N ASN A 418 1.08 21.50 12.81
CA ASN A 418 1.13 20.25 12.06
C ASN A 418 1.30 19.01 12.92
N GLN A 419 1.81 19.14 14.15
CA GLN A 419 2.14 18.02 15.04
C GLN A 419 1.35 18.02 16.35
N ILE A 420 0.95 19.17 16.87
CA ILE A 420 0.47 19.31 18.27
C ILE A 420 -0.95 19.86 18.31
N ASN A 421 -1.18 21.08 17.80
CA ASN A 421 -2.49 21.72 17.94
C ASN A 421 -2.89 22.56 16.72
N PRO A 422 -3.73 22.00 15.81
CA PRO A 422 -4.14 22.69 14.60
C PRO A 422 -5.17 23.82 14.81
N LYS A 423 -5.66 24.03 16.04
CA LYS A 423 -6.62 25.08 16.40
C LYS A 423 -5.96 26.37 16.90
N SER A 424 -4.63 26.39 16.94
CA SER A 424 -3.85 27.47 17.54
C SER A 424 -4.01 28.78 16.77
N ASN A 425 -4.15 29.88 17.50
CA ASN A 425 -4.21 31.21 16.91
C ASN A 425 -2.83 31.86 16.89
N ALA A 426 -2.54 32.65 15.87
CA ALA A 426 -1.31 33.43 15.78
C ALA A 426 -1.58 34.85 15.29
N VAL A 427 -0.74 35.77 15.76
CA VAL A 427 -0.65 37.13 15.22
C VAL A 427 0.77 37.44 14.80
N LEU A 428 0.95 38.13 13.67
CA LEU A 428 2.24 38.71 13.35
C LEU A 428 2.44 39.98 14.20
N THR A 429 3.66 40.17 14.69
CA THR A 429 4.09 41.37 15.43
C THR A 429 5.21 42.12 14.72
N ALA A 430 5.69 41.60 13.59
CA ALA A 430 6.70 42.21 12.73
C ALA A 430 6.58 41.65 11.31
N ASP A 431 7.21 42.33 10.36
CA ASP A 431 7.41 41.79 9.01
C ASP A 431 8.39 40.61 9.08
N ILE A 432 8.11 39.55 8.32
CA ILE A 432 8.84 38.28 8.37
C ILE A 432 9.54 38.04 7.04
N ASP A 433 10.87 37.93 7.07
CA ASP A 433 11.67 37.52 5.91
C ASP A 433 11.90 36.00 5.92
N LEU A 434 11.40 35.29 4.90
CA LEU A 434 11.55 33.85 4.75
C LEU A 434 12.70 33.43 3.82
N ASN A 435 13.60 34.36 3.47
CA ASN A 435 14.76 34.04 2.64
C ASN A 435 15.61 32.91 3.26
N GLY A 436 15.84 31.84 2.50
CA GLY A 436 16.62 30.68 2.93
C GLY A 436 15.94 29.77 3.95
N VAL A 437 14.66 30.02 4.30
CA VAL A 437 13.91 29.18 5.22
C VAL A 437 13.36 27.96 4.49
N VAL A 438 13.72 26.76 4.95
CA VAL A 438 13.04 25.52 4.53
C VAL A 438 11.63 25.54 5.09
N TRP A 439 10.65 25.64 4.21
CA TRP A 439 9.25 25.88 4.59
C TRP A 439 8.41 24.60 4.61
N THR A 440 7.62 24.46 5.68
CA THR A 440 6.53 23.49 5.79
C THR A 440 5.21 24.25 5.80
N PRO A 441 4.25 23.95 4.92
CA PRO A 441 2.94 24.60 4.92
C PRO A 441 2.20 24.45 6.26
N ILE A 442 1.52 25.52 6.70
CA ILE A 442 0.69 25.49 7.90
C ILE A 442 -0.58 24.68 7.61
N GLY A 443 -0.76 23.57 8.33
CA GLY A 443 -1.87 22.63 8.15
C GLY A 443 -1.57 21.56 7.10
N ASN A 444 -1.91 20.30 7.41
CA ASN A 444 -1.70 19.14 6.55
C ASN A 444 -2.93 18.21 6.55
N ALA A 445 -2.87 17.11 5.78
CA ALA A 445 -3.98 16.17 5.63
C ALA A 445 -4.47 15.57 6.96
N ASN A 446 -3.56 15.36 7.91
CA ASN A 446 -3.88 14.80 9.24
C ASN A 446 -4.28 15.91 10.23
N ASN A 447 -3.64 17.07 10.14
CA ASN A 447 -3.84 18.21 11.03
C ASN A 447 -4.19 19.47 10.22
N GLN A 448 -5.45 19.55 9.80
CA GLN A 448 -5.96 20.67 9.01
C GLN A 448 -6.05 21.93 9.87
N TYR A 449 -5.48 23.04 9.41
CA TYR A 449 -5.46 24.27 10.19
C TYR A 449 -6.87 24.83 10.35
N THR A 450 -7.26 25.13 11.59
CA THR A 450 -8.62 25.56 11.97
C THR A 450 -8.63 26.81 12.86
N GLY A 451 -7.45 27.38 13.15
CA GLY A 451 -7.29 28.55 14.02
C GLY A 451 -7.45 29.89 13.30
N ILE A 452 -7.00 30.97 13.95
CA ILE A 452 -6.97 32.32 13.41
C ILE A 452 -5.51 32.75 13.23
N PHE A 453 -5.13 33.11 12.00
CA PHE A 453 -3.87 33.75 11.67
C PHE A 453 -4.13 35.20 11.24
N ASP A 454 -3.75 36.16 12.08
CA ASP A 454 -3.93 37.60 11.82
C ASP A 454 -2.56 38.28 11.62
N GLY A 455 -2.29 38.72 10.40
CA GLY A 455 -1.05 39.40 10.07
C GLY A 455 -0.92 40.81 10.64
N GLN A 456 -1.99 41.40 11.18
CA GLN A 456 -2.00 42.77 11.74
C GLN A 456 -1.40 43.87 10.83
N GLY A 457 -1.40 43.66 9.51
CA GLY A 457 -0.85 44.56 8.50
C GLY A 457 0.62 44.32 8.14
N HIS A 458 1.28 43.32 8.74
CA HIS A 458 2.67 42.97 8.45
C HIS A 458 2.84 42.21 7.12
N ALA A 459 4.06 42.23 6.59
CA ALA A 459 4.43 41.51 5.38
C ALA A 459 5.21 40.23 5.66
N ILE A 460 4.99 39.18 4.86
CA ILE A 460 5.84 38.00 4.77
C ILE A 460 6.58 38.08 3.43
N THR A 461 7.88 38.30 3.43
CA THR A 461 8.65 38.54 2.20
C THR A 461 9.58 37.39 1.87
N ASN A 462 10.03 37.35 0.60
CA ASN A 462 10.97 36.35 0.08
C ASN A 462 10.50 34.90 0.29
N PHE A 463 9.18 34.68 0.32
CA PHE A 463 8.62 33.35 0.33
C PHE A 463 8.86 32.66 -1.02
N SER A 464 9.74 31.68 -1.02
CA SER A 464 10.03 30.83 -2.18
C SER A 464 9.83 29.38 -1.79
N TYR A 465 8.95 28.68 -2.51
CA TYR A 465 8.56 27.31 -2.20
C TYR A 465 8.38 26.54 -3.50
N THR A 466 9.10 25.42 -3.65
CA THR A 466 8.93 24.48 -4.76
C THR A 466 8.38 23.19 -4.18
N ALA A 467 7.22 22.78 -4.66
CA ALA A 467 6.58 21.55 -4.18
C ALA A 467 6.17 20.61 -5.29
N THR A 468 6.24 19.32 -4.96
CA THR A 468 5.80 18.21 -5.79
C THR A 468 4.70 17.46 -5.03
N GLY A 469 3.47 17.96 -5.08
CA GLY A 469 2.33 17.35 -4.36
C GLY A 469 1.10 18.27 -4.28
N ASP A 470 0.11 17.90 -3.48
CA ASP A 470 -1.06 18.73 -3.13
C ASP A 470 -0.84 19.46 -1.79
N ASN A 471 -1.71 20.41 -1.43
CA ASN A 471 -1.66 21.18 -0.17
C ASN A 471 -0.39 22.05 0.00
N ASN A 472 -0.07 22.83 -1.03
CA ASN A 472 1.13 23.66 -1.10
C ASN A 472 0.84 25.14 -0.88
N GLY A 473 1.75 25.83 -0.20
CA GLY A 473 1.69 27.27 0.02
C GLY A 473 2.20 27.66 1.41
N LEU A 474 1.97 28.91 1.80
CA LEU A 474 2.17 29.33 3.19
C LEU A 474 1.27 28.50 4.13
N PHE A 475 0.03 28.26 3.70
CA PHE A 475 -0.92 27.33 4.31
C PHE A 475 -1.14 26.15 3.37
N GLY A 476 -1.08 24.94 3.91
CA GLY A 476 -1.22 23.71 3.13
C GLY A 476 -2.66 23.25 3.05
N TYR A 477 -3.27 23.01 4.22
CA TYR A 477 -4.67 22.59 4.33
C TYR A 477 -5.36 23.40 5.43
N ILE A 478 -6.30 24.25 5.03
CA ILE A 478 -7.20 24.98 5.93
C ILE A 478 -8.58 24.31 5.96
N ASN A 479 -9.12 24.11 7.16
CA ASN A 479 -10.51 23.70 7.37
C ASN A 479 -11.17 24.66 8.36
N GLY A 480 -11.89 25.66 7.85
CA GLY A 480 -12.59 26.63 8.71
C GLY A 480 -11.71 27.65 9.44
N ALA A 481 -10.40 27.72 9.14
CA ALA A 481 -9.52 28.75 9.70
C ALA A 481 -9.83 30.15 9.15
N ILE A 482 -9.42 31.16 9.90
CA ILE A 482 -9.45 32.57 9.48
C ILE A 482 -8.02 33.03 9.24
N VAL A 483 -7.70 33.41 8.00
CA VAL A 483 -6.37 33.92 7.62
C VAL A 483 -6.56 35.32 7.04
N LYS A 484 -6.00 36.36 7.69
CA LYS A 484 -6.30 37.76 7.36
C LYS A 484 -5.12 38.70 7.62
N ASN A 485 -5.20 39.89 7.00
CA ASN A 485 -4.39 41.08 7.32
C ASN A 485 -2.85 40.94 7.18
N PHE A 486 -2.33 40.27 6.15
CA PHE A 486 -0.90 40.38 5.78
C PHE A 486 -0.75 40.48 4.26
N SER A 487 0.43 40.94 3.81
CA SER A 487 0.88 40.82 2.43
C SER A 487 1.94 39.73 2.30
N ILE A 488 2.00 39.07 1.14
CA ILE A 488 3.04 38.08 0.80
C ILE A 488 3.65 38.38 -0.57
#